data_AF-A0A3C0IX78-F1
#
_entry.id   AF-A0A3C0IX78-F1
#
_cell.length_a   1.000
_cell.length_b   1.000
_cell.length_c   1.000
_cell.angle_alpha   90.00
_cell.angle_beta   90.00
_cell.angle_gamma   90.00
#
_symmetry.space_group_name_H-M   'P 1'
#
loop_
_entity.id
_entity.type
_entity.pdbx_description
1 polymer ?
#
loop_
_entity_poly.entity_id
_entity_poly.type
_entity_poly.pdbx_seq_one_letter_code
_entity_poly.pdbx_strand_id
1 'polypeptide(L)'
;MDDRLLKPITEVTYLTTENAWRYRAILRYFYIQHERLRYYLLPGEVLDHLKESLHFREYTEDLLTRDLDQLVEWKNLIPRQETGRVASIEQFKKKRFRYQCAPYTVEIERMVRSLEQMGDSFGGSLERSLVQRMLESLEALVGPVVG
;
A
#
# COMPACT_ATOMS: atom_id res chain seq x y z
N MET A 1 -14.83 -22.59 24.23
CA MET A 1 -14.35 -21.44 23.45
C MET A 1 -14.80 -21.63 22.02
N ASP A 2 -15.09 -20.57 21.28
CA ASP A 2 -15.38 -20.68 19.84
C ASP A 2 -14.09 -21.06 19.10
N ASP A 3 -14.06 -22.21 18.43
CA ASP A 3 -12.91 -22.70 17.67
C ASP A 3 -12.44 -21.72 16.59
N ARG A 4 -13.30 -20.78 16.18
CA ARG A 4 -12.94 -19.69 15.27
C ARG A 4 -11.87 -18.76 15.86
N LEU A 5 -11.83 -18.58 17.18
CA LEU A 5 -10.83 -17.77 17.87
C LEU A 5 -9.44 -18.41 17.89
N LEU A 6 -9.35 -19.71 17.63
CA LEU A 6 -8.09 -20.45 17.58
C LEU A 6 -7.46 -20.44 16.18
N LYS A 7 -8.20 -19.99 15.15
CA LYS A 7 -7.69 -19.93 13.78
C LYS A 7 -6.94 -18.62 13.55
N PRO A 8 -5.75 -18.66 12.92
CA PRO A 8 -5.05 -17.44 12.56
C PRO A 8 -5.86 -16.66 11.52
N ILE A 9 -5.80 -15.34 11.63
CA ILE A 9 -6.36 -14.43 10.63
C ILE A 9 -5.31 -14.24 9.56
N THR A 10 -5.38 -15.05 8.51
CA THR A 10 -4.37 -15.05 7.43
C THR A 10 -4.27 -13.71 6.70
N GLU A 11 -5.38 -12.97 6.68
CA GLU A 11 -5.54 -11.70 5.99
C GLU A 11 -4.69 -10.60 6.62
N VAL A 12 -4.33 -10.69 7.91
CA VAL A 12 -3.45 -9.70 8.58
C VAL A 12 -1.97 -10.07 8.56
N THR A 13 -1.61 -11.25 8.03
CA THR A 13 -0.22 -11.74 7.98
C THR A 13 0.73 -10.72 7.35
N TYR A 14 0.29 -9.99 6.32
CA TYR A 14 1.10 -9.00 5.63
C TYR A 14 1.63 -7.89 6.54
N LEU A 15 0.96 -7.61 7.67
CA LEU A 15 1.34 -6.57 8.62
C LEU A 15 2.57 -6.96 9.46
N THR A 16 2.88 -8.26 9.58
CA THR A 16 3.91 -8.76 10.51
C THR A 16 5.09 -9.44 9.81
N THR A 17 5.12 -9.45 8.48
CA THR A 17 6.24 -10.03 7.71
C THR A 17 7.43 -9.06 7.62
N GLU A 18 8.63 -9.58 7.35
CA GLU A 18 9.84 -8.75 7.15
C GLU A 18 9.65 -7.69 6.05
N ASN A 19 8.92 -8.04 4.99
CA ASN A 19 8.63 -7.16 3.86
C ASN A 19 7.28 -6.44 3.99
N ALA A 20 6.74 -6.30 5.21
CA ALA A 20 5.44 -5.67 5.46
C ALA A 20 5.30 -4.29 4.79
N TRP A 21 6.38 -3.51 4.71
CA TRP A 21 6.37 -2.19 4.08
C TRP A 21 5.95 -2.23 2.60
N ARG A 22 6.35 -3.27 1.84
CA ARG A 22 5.96 -3.42 0.43
C ARG A 22 4.48 -3.77 0.30
N TYR A 23 4.04 -4.75 1.08
CA TYR A 23 2.65 -5.20 1.08
C TYR A 23 1.70 -4.08 1.52
N ARG A 24 2.07 -3.33 2.56
CA ARG A 24 1.30 -2.17 3.02
C ARG A 24 1.21 -1.09 1.95
N ALA A 25 2.31 -0.79 1.24
CA ALA A 25 2.27 0.19 0.15
C ALA A 25 1.34 -0.24 -1.00
N ILE A 26 1.41 -1.52 -1.39
CA ILE A 26 0.53 -2.09 -2.42
C ILE A 26 -0.93 -2.00 -1.97
N LEU A 27 -1.27 -2.54 -0.80
CA LEU A 27 -2.65 -2.59 -0.31
C LEU A 27 -3.21 -1.19 -0.02
N ARG A 28 -2.39 -0.25 0.45
CA ARG A 28 -2.78 1.14 0.62
C ARG A 28 -3.21 1.77 -0.70
N TYR A 29 -2.46 1.51 -1.78
CA TYR A 29 -2.85 2.00 -3.10
C TYR A 29 -4.17 1.38 -3.57
N PHE A 30 -4.34 0.05 -3.45
CA PHE A 30 -5.61 -0.62 -3.74
C PHE A 30 -6.77 -0.02 -2.96
N TYR A 31 -6.58 0.23 -1.67
CA TYR A 31 -7.58 0.82 -0.80
C TYR A 31 -7.96 2.25 -1.23
N ILE A 32 -6.99 3.12 -1.52
CA ILE A 32 -7.24 4.49 -2.00
C ILE A 32 -8.02 4.47 -3.32
N GLN A 33 -7.68 3.57 -4.25
CA GLN A 33 -8.42 3.44 -5.51
C GLN A 33 -9.82 2.87 -5.28
N HIS A 34 -9.98 1.93 -4.35
CA HIS A 34 -11.28 1.42 -3.93
C HIS A 34 -12.19 2.53 -3.38
N GLU A 35 -11.67 3.43 -2.54
CA GLU A 35 -12.41 4.61 -2.05
C GLU A 35 -12.87 5.54 -3.19
N ARG A 36 -12.15 5.55 -4.31
CA ARG A 36 -12.47 6.30 -5.54
C ARG A 36 -13.38 5.53 -6.51
N LEU A 37 -14.02 4.44 -6.05
CA LEU A 37 -14.87 3.55 -6.86
C LEU A 37 -14.11 2.83 -7.99
N ARG A 38 -12.78 2.79 -7.91
CA ARG A 38 -11.92 2.14 -8.89
C ARG A 38 -11.44 0.80 -8.33
N TYR A 39 -12.25 -0.23 -8.54
CA TYR A 39 -12.08 -1.53 -7.89
C TYR A 39 -11.01 -2.43 -8.50
N TYR A 40 -10.64 -2.22 -9.77
CA TYR A 40 -9.69 -3.06 -10.48
C TYR A 40 -8.45 -2.26 -10.88
N LEU A 41 -7.27 -2.79 -10.56
CA LEU A 41 -5.99 -2.23 -10.94
C LEU A 41 -5.15 -3.24 -11.71
N LEU A 42 -4.41 -2.76 -12.71
CA LEU A 42 -3.41 -3.53 -13.42
C LEU A 42 -2.07 -3.49 -12.64
N PRO A 43 -1.25 -4.56 -12.68
CA PRO A 43 0.06 -4.56 -12.05
C PRO A 43 0.95 -3.39 -12.47
N GLY A 44 0.93 -3.00 -13.75
CA GLY A 44 1.71 -1.85 -14.24
C GLY A 44 1.36 -0.55 -13.49
N GLU A 45 0.08 -0.31 -13.23
CA GLU A 45 -0.39 0.90 -12.55
C GLU A 45 -0.01 0.92 -11.07
N VAL A 46 0.07 -0.26 -10.45
CA VAL A 46 0.59 -0.40 -9.09
C VAL A 46 2.09 -0.13 -9.08
N LEU A 47 2.84 -0.70 -10.03
CA LEU A 47 4.28 -0.49 -10.13
C LEU A 47 4.63 0.99 -10.34
N ASP A 48 3.94 1.64 -11.26
CA ASP A 48 4.16 3.05 -11.58
C ASP A 48 3.93 3.93 -10.35
N HIS A 49 2.84 3.69 -9.60
CA HIS A 49 2.57 4.41 -8.36
C HIS A 49 3.64 4.14 -7.29
N LEU A 50 4.06 2.89 -7.09
CA LEU A 50 5.10 2.58 -6.11
C LEU A 50 6.41 3.30 -6.43
N LYS A 51 6.79 3.35 -7.72
CA LYS A 51 8.01 4.01 -8.19
C LYS A 51 8.03 5.53 -8.03
N GLU A 52 6.90 6.16 -7.70
CA GLU A 52 6.87 7.57 -7.30
C GLU A 52 7.67 7.80 -5.99
N SER A 53 7.81 6.77 -5.15
CA SER A 53 8.62 6.81 -3.93
C SER A 53 10.05 6.37 -4.18
N LEU A 54 11.00 7.10 -3.59
CA LEU A 54 12.43 6.79 -3.64
C LEU A 54 12.76 5.37 -3.12
N HIS A 55 11.94 4.86 -2.19
CA HIS A 55 12.12 3.55 -1.57
C HIS A 55 11.85 2.37 -2.53
N PHE A 56 11.18 2.62 -3.66
CA PHE A 56 10.84 1.60 -4.66
C PHE A 56 11.62 1.74 -5.97
N ARG A 57 12.70 2.53 -6.00
CA ARG A 57 13.51 2.72 -7.22
C ARG A 57 14.05 1.41 -7.81
N GLU A 58 14.47 0.49 -6.94
CA GLU A 58 14.99 -0.82 -7.33
C GLU A 58 13.88 -1.89 -7.41
N TYR A 59 12.62 -1.52 -7.19
CA TYR A 59 11.50 -2.44 -7.21
C TYR A 59 11.10 -2.78 -8.66
N THR A 60 11.04 -4.09 -8.95
CA THR A 60 10.88 -4.62 -10.31
C THR A 60 9.50 -5.23 -10.56
N GLU A 61 9.13 -5.42 -11.83
CA GLU A 61 7.90 -6.15 -12.22
C GLU A 61 7.85 -7.57 -11.64
N ASP A 62 9.00 -8.26 -11.58
CA ASP A 62 9.10 -9.61 -11.02
C ASP A 62 8.83 -9.63 -9.51
N LEU A 63 9.37 -8.64 -8.78
CA LEU A 63 9.10 -8.48 -7.35
C LEU A 63 7.63 -8.16 -7.10
N LEU A 64 7.04 -7.25 -7.90
CA LEU A 64 5.63 -6.95 -7.82
C LEU A 64 4.76 -8.18 -8.07
N THR A 65 5.09 -8.98 -9.08
CA THR A 65 4.33 -10.20 -9.39
C THR A 65 4.33 -11.16 -8.21
N ARG A 66 5.50 -11.41 -7.59
CA ARG A 66 5.61 -12.25 -6.39
C ARG A 66 4.84 -11.69 -5.20
N ASP A 67 4.92 -10.38 -4.98
CA ASP A 67 4.22 -9.75 -3.86
C ASP A 67 2.69 -9.78 -4.06
N LEU A 68 2.20 -9.59 -5.30
CA LEU A 68 0.78 -9.73 -5.64
C LEU A 68 0.29 -11.17 -5.44
N ASP A 69 1.05 -12.16 -5.89
CA ASP A 69 0.71 -13.58 -5.71
C ASP A 69 0.63 -13.95 -4.22
N GLN A 70 1.57 -13.44 -3.41
CA GLN A 70 1.56 -13.63 -1.96
C GLN A 70 0.33 -12.98 -1.30
N LEU A 71 -0.04 -11.78 -1.74
CA LEU A 71 -1.25 -11.09 -1.26
C LEU A 71 -2.54 -11.81 -1.68
N VAL A 72 -2.54 -12.50 -2.82
CA VAL A 72 -3.65 -13.39 -3.22
C VAL A 72 -3.70 -14.63 -2.32
N GLU A 73 -2.55 -15.24 -2.02
CA GLU A 73 -2.46 -16.40 -1.12
C GLU A 73 -3.00 -16.07 0.29
N TRP A 74 -2.67 -14.88 0.80
CA TRP A 74 -3.20 -14.35 2.06
C TRP A 74 -4.63 -13.80 1.95
N LYS A 75 -5.31 -14.00 0.82
CA LYS A 75 -6.70 -13.59 0.55
C LYS A 75 -6.95 -12.09 0.64
N ASN A 76 -5.90 -11.28 0.46
CA ASN A 76 -6.00 -9.83 0.44
C ASN A 76 -6.37 -9.26 -0.93
N LEU A 77 -5.98 -9.97 -1.99
CA LEU A 77 -6.29 -9.59 -3.37
C LEU A 77 -7.07 -10.70 -4.08
N ILE A 78 -7.96 -10.30 -4.98
CA ILE A 78 -8.75 -11.19 -5.83
C ILE A 78 -8.28 -10.98 -7.28
N PRO A 79 -7.58 -11.97 -7.89
CA PRO A 79 -7.14 -11.86 -9.27
C PRO A 79 -8.32 -12.10 -10.22
N ARG A 80 -8.38 -11.31 -11.30
CA ARG A 80 -9.34 -11.45 -12.38
C ARG A 80 -8.62 -11.45 -13.72
N GLN A 81 -8.84 -12.50 -14.51
CA GLN A 81 -8.34 -12.58 -15.87
C GLN A 81 -9.19 -11.69 -16.78
N GLU A 82 -8.56 -10.89 -17.65
CA GLU A 82 -9.27 -10.23 -18.73
C GLU A 82 -9.63 -11.23 -19.83
N THR A 83 -10.91 -11.33 -20.18
CA THR A 83 -11.42 -12.11 -21.32
C THR A 83 -11.73 -11.25 -22.56
N GLY A 84 -11.23 -10.01 -22.61
CA GLY A 84 -11.55 -9.05 -23.66
C GLY A 84 -10.77 -9.27 -24.97
N ARG A 85 -11.48 -9.31 -26.10
CA ARG A 85 -10.91 -9.30 -27.47
C ARG A 85 -9.96 -8.10 -27.64
N VAL A 86 -8.72 -8.40 -27.99
CA VAL A 86 -7.62 -7.43 -28.10
C VAL A 86 -7.65 -6.74 -29.46
N ALA A 87 -7.66 -5.40 -29.48
CA ALA A 87 -7.71 -4.60 -30.71
C ALA A 87 -6.33 -4.23 -31.29
N SER A 88 -5.22 -4.67 -30.68
CA SER A 88 -3.88 -4.43 -31.24
C SER A 88 -2.88 -5.55 -30.95
N ILE A 89 -2.01 -5.81 -31.93
CA ILE A 89 -1.03 -6.91 -31.98
C ILE A 89 -0.01 -6.84 -30.82
N GLU A 90 0.31 -5.64 -30.34
CA GLU A 90 1.23 -5.44 -29.20
C GLU A 90 0.63 -5.87 -27.85
N GLN A 91 -0.69 -5.74 -27.68
CA GLN A 91 -1.39 -6.10 -26.45
C GLN A 91 -1.73 -7.60 -26.35
N PHE A 92 -1.49 -8.38 -27.41
CA PHE A 92 -1.86 -9.79 -27.49
C PHE A 92 -0.92 -10.73 -26.70
N LYS A 93 0.29 -10.28 -26.33
CA LYS A 93 1.32 -11.15 -25.74
C LYS A 93 1.35 -11.20 -24.20
N LYS A 94 0.71 -10.27 -23.48
CA LYS A 94 0.64 -10.33 -22.00
C LYS A 94 -0.76 -10.77 -21.57
N LYS A 95 -0.88 -11.92 -20.91
CA LYS A 95 -2.10 -12.29 -20.16
C LYS A 95 -2.37 -11.16 -19.15
N ARG A 96 -3.33 -10.29 -19.44
CA ARG A 96 -3.65 -9.16 -18.56
C ARG A 96 -4.46 -9.68 -17.37
N PHE A 97 -3.81 -9.71 -16.21
CA PHE A 97 -4.47 -9.87 -14.93
C PHE A 97 -4.73 -8.49 -14.33
N ARG A 98 -5.90 -8.35 -13.72
CA ARG A 98 -6.26 -7.21 -12.89
C ARG A 98 -6.64 -7.73 -11.52
N TYR A 99 -6.36 -6.93 -10.50
CA TYR A 99 -6.54 -7.30 -9.11
C TYR A 99 -7.54 -6.37 -8.46
N GLN A 100 -8.28 -6.90 -7.49
CA GLN A 100 -9.22 -6.15 -6.67
C GLN A 100 -8.91 -6.42 -5.20
N CYS A 101 -9.04 -5.39 -4.36
CA CYS A 101 -8.95 -5.51 -2.91
C CYS A 101 -10.10 -6.38 -2.38
N ALA A 102 -9.79 -7.39 -1.55
CA ALA A 102 -10.83 -8.18 -0.91
C ALA A 102 -11.61 -7.33 0.13
N PRO A 103 -12.89 -7.63 0.40
CA PRO A 103 -13.67 -6.90 1.41
C PRO A 103 -12.99 -6.86 2.78
N TYR A 104 -12.38 -7.96 3.21
CA TYR A 104 -11.62 -8.02 4.47
C TYR A 104 -10.47 -7.03 4.49
N THR A 105 -9.73 -6.90 3.39
CA THR A 105 -8.61 -5.97 3.28
C THR A 105 -9.05 -4.52 3.34
N VAL A 106 -10.23 -4.18 2.81
CA VAL A 106 -10.81 -2.83 2.98
C VAL A 106 -11.04 -2.51 4.46
N GLU A 107 -11.56 -3.46 5.22
CA GLU A 107 -11.78 -3.30 6.66
C GLU A 107 -10.46 -3.24 7.44
N ILE A 108 -9.49 -4.08 7.10
CA ILE A 108 -8.15 -4.08 7.72
C ILE A 108 -7.44 -2.77 7.41
N GLU A 109 -7.43 -2.28 6.17
CA GLU A 109 -6.80 -1.00 5.82
C GLU A 109 -7.49 0.17 6.52
N ARG A 110 -8.83 0.14 6.68
CA ARG A 110 -9.53 1.14 7.50
C ARG A 110 -9.04 1.11 8.95
N MET A 111 -8.91 -0.08 9.54
CA MET A 111 -8.36 -0.25 10.89
C MET A 111 -6.92 0.27 10.98
N VAL A 112 -6.06 -0.12 10.04
CA VAL A 112 -4.65 0.31 9.99
C VAL A 112 -4.55 1.83 9.89
N ARG A 113 -5.38 2.48 9.04
CA ARG A 113 -5.46 3.95 8.97
C ARG A 113 -5.86 4.58 10.30
N SER A 114 -6.87 4.02 10.97
CA SER A 114 -7.28 4.51 12.29
C SER A 114 -6.15 4.35 13.32
N LEU A 115 -5.40 3.24 13.28
CA LEU A 115 -4.24 3.01 14.16
C LEU A 115 -3.08 3.96 13.85
N GLU A 116 -2.79 4.24 12.58
CA GLU A 116 -1.79 5.25 12.17
C GLU A 116 -2.16 6.63 12.75
N GLN A 117 -3.41 7.06 12.58
CA GLN A 117 -3.91 8.34 13.10
C GLN A 117 -3.93 8.40 14.64
N MET A 118 -4.26 7.30 15.30
CA MET A 118 -4.19 7.20 16.76
C MET A 118 -2.74 7.15 17.25
N GLY A 119 -1.84 6.51 16.53
CA GLY A 119 -0.40 6.45 16.83
C GLY A 119 0.21 7.85 16.87
N ASP A 120 -0.20 8.72 15.94
CA ASP A 120 0.17 10.15 15.96
C ASP A 120 -0.35 10.89 17.21
N SER A 121 -1.33 10.34 17.92
CA SER A 121 -1.94 10.91 19.13
C SER A 121 -1.52 10.22 20.44
N PHE A 122 -1.18 8.92 20.42
CA PHE A 122 -0.83 8.09 21.58
C PHE A 122 0.68 7.83 21.71
N GLY A 123 1.42 7.79 20.61
CA GLY A 123 2.87 7.66 20.60
C GLY A 123 3.50 9.02 20.84
N GLY A 124 3.65 9.42 22.10
CA GLY A 124 4.37 10.66 22.43
C GLY A 124 5.70 10.78 21.66
N SER A 125 5.96 11.98 21.12
CA SER A 125 7.16 12.37 20.33
C SER A 125 7.01 12.17 18.81
N LEU A 126 6.34 13.07 18.09
CA LEU A 126 6.82 14.42 17.83
C LEU A 126 5.65 15.39 17.91
N GLU A 127 5.44 15.88 19.12
CA GLU A 127 4.61 17.03 19.43
C GLU A 127 4.82 18.09 18.32
N ARG A 128 3.76 18.47 17.61
CA ARG A 128 3.82 19.44 16.50
C ARG A 128 4.61 20.70 16.90
N SER A 129 4.58 21.04 18.19
CA SER A 129 5.40 22.04 18.89
C SER A 129 6.91 21.78 18.88
N LEU A 130 7.39 20.54 19.06
CA LEU A 130 8.81 20.20 19.01
C LEU A 130 9.37 20.28 17.59
N VAL A 131 8.61 19.80 16.59
CA VAL A 131 8.99 19.96 15.18
C VAL A 131 8.99 21.44 14.78
N GLN A 132 7.98 22.19 15.22
CA GLN A 132 7.90 23.63 14.99
C GLN A 132 9.06 24.37 15.64
N ARG A 133 9.42 24.05 16.89
CA ARG A 133 10.58 24.63 17.58
C ARG A 133 11.90 24.25 16.94
N MET A 134 12.03 23.01 16.44
CA MET A 134 13.20 22.60 15.67
C MET A 134 13.31 23.40 14.37
N LEU A 135 12.19 23.59 13.66
CA LEU A 135 12.14 24.39 12.44
C LEU A 135 12.51 25.85 12.71
N GLU A 136 11.92 26.49 13.72
CA GLU A 136 12.24 27.85 14.14
C GLU A 136 13.72 28.01 14.53
N SER A 137 14.29 27.01 15.21
CA SER A 137 15.71 27.01 15.57
C SER A 137 16.62 26.88 14.34
N LEU A 138 16.22 26.07 13.36
CA LEU A 138 16.94 25.92 12.09
C LEU A 138 16.84 27.19 11.23
N GLU A 139 15.68 27.83 11.17
CA GLU A 139 15.47 29.11 10.47
C GLU A 139 16.32 30.23 11.10
N ALA A 140 16.40 30.27 12.44
CA ALA A 140 17.25 31.22 13.15
C ALA A 140 18.76 30.98 12.90
N LEU A 141 19.17 29.73 12.68
CA LEU A 141 20.55 29.35 12.35
C LEU A 141 20.93 29.66 10.89
N VAL A 142 19.97 29.55 9.97
CA VAL A 142 20.20 29.83 8.54
C VAL A 142 20.17 31.33 8.25
N GLY A 143 19.54 32.14 9.11
CA GLY A 143 19.36 33.57 8.88
C GLY A 143 18.48 33.85 7.64
N PRO A 144 18.00 35.08 7.44
CA PRO A 144 17.26 35.39 6.22
C PRO A 144 18.19 35.22 5.02
N VAL A 145 17.91 34.23 4.18
CA VAL A 145 18.46 34.18 2.82
C VAL A 145 17.80 35.32 2.04
N VAL A 146 18.35 36.53 2.18
CA VAL A 146 17.97 37.69 1.40
C VAL A 146 19.25 38.46 1.05
N GLY A 147 19.59 38.44 -0.24
CA GLY A 147 20.37 39.47 -0.92
C GLY A 147 21.86 39.23 -1.02
#